data_AF-A0A6N7P6C8-F1
#
_entry.id   AF-A0A6N7P6C8-F1
#
_cell.length_a   1.000
_cell.length_b   1.000
_cell.length_c   1.000
_cell.angle_alpha   90.00
_cell.angle_beta   90.00
_cell.angle_gamma   90.00
#
_symmetry.space_group_name_H-M   'P 1'
#
loop_
_entity.id
_entity.type
_entity.pdbx_description
1 polymer ?
#
loop_
_entity_poly.entity_id
_entity_poly.type
_entity_poly.pdbx_seq_one_letter_code
_entity_poly.pdbx_strand_id
1 'polypeptide(L)'
;MLKMYRLLIMGCLPLLFLACSTVKRVAKAPDLYTTENELAVKIKDGWLSAKTVSLGGYNTSSRSNGVADHSPAKQIKQVSDAFYFTLKGKDVQIPVQLLSTNAITFSNRTLPQYMNGLPGDAPLWYIHVGATALSPLKTWELILKRNLSFLELNENKPVGVLRSAAEEIRVTVHNRFGIRNSYEKTCYEFQLKGIPVAAVIVGETPKAWINARADADLQQTLAGAIAALLFK
;
A
#
# COMPACT_ATOMS: atom_id res chain seq x y z
N MET A 1 63.32 -18.68 42.01
CA MET A 1 61.97 -18.08 41.92
C MET A 1 61.85 -17.33 40.60
N LEU A 2 60.70 -17.45 39.93
CA LEU A 2 60.28 -16.79 38.68
C LEU A 2 61.10 -17.09 37.41
N LYS A 3 60.68 -18.11 36.65
CA LYS A 3 60.73 -18.14 35.17
C LYS A 3 60.01 -19.41 34.66
N MET A 4 58.68 -19.45 34.80
CA MET A 4 57.89 -20.62 34.35
C MET A 4 56.50 -20.25 33.82
N TYR A 5 56.36 -19.09 33.17
CA TYR A 5 55.04 -18.58 32.74
C TYR A 5 55.02 -17.85 31.38
N ARG A 6 55.87 -18.22 30.42
CA ARG A 6 55.90 -17.49 29.12
C ARG A 6 55.89 -18.29 27.83
N LEU A 7 55.69 -19.60 27.86
CA LEU A 7 55.60 -20.39 26.61
C LEU A 7 54.38 -21.32 26.58
N LEU A 8 53.22 -20.78 26.98
CA LEU A 8 51.92 -21.46 26.87
C LEU A 8 50.87 -20.50 26.27
N ILE A 9 51.28 -19.70 25.28
CA ILE A 9 50.41 -18.81 24.50
C ILE A 9 50.83 -18.88 23.03
N MET A 10 50.93 -20.09 22.47
CA MET A 10 51.28 -20.26 21.06
C MET A 10 50.77 -21.59 20.50
N GLY A 11 49.54 -21.98 20.85
CA GLY A 11 48.97 -23.26 20.41
C GLY A 11 47.45 -23.31 20.19
N CYS A 12 46.69 -22.29 20.61
CA CYS A 12 45.23 -22.34 20.56
C CYS A 12 44.60 -21.19 19.75
N LEU A 13 45.27 -20.72 18.68
CA LEU A 13 44.80 -19.58 17.88
C LEU A 13 44.52 -19.81 16.37
N PRO A 14 44.40 -21.05 15.82
CA PRO A 14 43.85 -21.19 14.46
C PRO A 14 42.44 -21.77 14.40
N LEU A 15 41.78 -22.07 15.53
CA LEU A 15 40.46 -22.73 15.55
C LEU A 15 39.26 -21.78 15.71
N LEU A 16 39.46 -20.47 15.81
CA LEU A 16 38.38 -19.47 16.00
C LEU A 16 37.93 -18.76 14.70
N PHE A 17 38.50 -19.09 13.53
CA PHE A 17 38.18 -18.43 12.26
C PHE A 17 37.30 -19.27 11.31
N LEU A 18 36.75 -20.40 11.76
CA LEU A 18 35.84 -21.25 10.97
C LEU A 18 34.36 -21.11 11.36
N ALA A 19 33.98 -19.99 12.00
CA ALA A 19 32.59 -19.56 12.04
C ALA A 19 32.20 -19.01 10.66
N CYS A 20 32.11 -19.90 9.67
CA CYS A 20 31.40 -19.66 8.43
C CYS A 20 30.00 -19.18 8.79
N SER A 21 29.77 -17.89 8.58
CA SER A 21 28.45 -17.27 8.52
C SER A 21 27.63 -18.00 7.46
N THR A 22 26.91 -19.05 7.87
CA THR A 22 25.76 -19.51 7.13
C THR A 22 24.77 -18.36 7.12
N VAL A 23 24.85 -17.52 6.08
CA VAL A 23 23.79 -16.59 5.72
C VAL A 23 22.58 -17.49 5.55
N LYS A 24 21.66 -17.48 6.54
CA LYS A 24 20.34 -18.08 6.37
C LYS A 24 19.83 -17.52 5.05
N ARG A 25 19.70 -18.37 4.03
CA ARG A 25 18.98 -18.00 2.81
C ARG A 25 17.60 -17.59 3.29
N VAL A 26 17.37 -16.28 3.39
CA VAL A 26 16.04 -15.73 3.60
C VAL A 26 15.25 -16.32 2.43
N ALA A 27 14.29 -17.19 2.75
CA ALA A 27 13.42 -17.77 1.76
C ALA A 27 12.90 -16.61 0.90
N LYS A 28 13.16 -16.67 -0.42
CA LYS A 28 12.71 -15.65 -1.36
C LYS A 28 11.22 -15.45 -1.08
N ALA A 29 10.84 -14.23 -0.70
CA ALA A 29 9.44 -13.93 -0.43
C ALA A 29 8.61 -14.40 -1.63
N PRO A 30 7.45 -15.03 -1.41
CA PRO A 30 6.62 -15.53 -2.50
C PRO A 30 6.35 -14.39 -3.48
N ASP A 31 6.50 -14.68 -4.77
CA ASP A 31 6.32 -13.68 -5.81
C ASP A 31 4.86 -13.22 -5.82
N LEU A 32 4.63 -11.91 -5.63
CA LEU A 32 3.30 -11.33 -5.64
C LEU A 32 2.65 -11.47 -7.03
N TYR A 33 3.45 -11.44 -8.09
CA TYR A 33 2.97 -11.31 -9.47
C TYR A 33 2.75 -12.67 -10.13
N THR A 34 1.96 -13.51 -9.46
CA THR A 34 1.58 -14.84 -9.93
C THR A 34 0.08 -14.89 -10.23
N THR A 35 -0.34 -15.85 -11.05
CA THR A 35 -1.75 -16.05 -11.41
C THR A 35 -2.62 -16.38 -10.19
N GLU A 36 -2.06 -16.99 -9.14
CA GLU A 36 -2.77 -17.27 -7.88
C GLU A 36 -3.18 -15.98 -7.14
N ASN A 37 -2.33 -14.96 -7.20
CA ASN A 37 -2.56 -13.68 -6.55
C ASN A 37 -3.31 -12.68 -7.45
N GLU A 38 -3.38 -12.93 -8.76
CA GLU A 38 -3.99 -12.02 -9.73
C GLU A 38 -5.51 -12.00 -9.57
N LEU A 39 -6.08 -10.80 -9.47
CA LEU A 39 -7.51 -10.58 -9.37
C LEU A 39 -8.03 -10.08 -10.71
N ALA A 40 -9.13 -10.68 -11.18
CA ALA A 40 -9.82 -10.17 -12.36
C ALA A 40 -10.37 -8.76 -12.08
N VAL A 41 -9.95 -7.77 -12.87
CA VAL A 41 -10.45 -6.39 -12.78
C VAL A 41 -11.42 -6.13 -13.93
N LYS A 42 -12.61 -5.59 -13.63
CA LYS A 42 -13.55 -5.10 -14.63
C LYS A 42 -14.04 -3.73 -14.22
N ILE A 43 -13.91 -2.74 -15.08
CA ILE A 43 -14.47 -1.41 -14.88
C ILE A 43 -15.64 -1.27 -15.84
N LYS A 44 -16.83 -1.03 -15.31
CA LYS A 44 -18.00 -0.66 -16.11
C LYS A 44 -18.18 0.84 -16.01
N ASP A 45 -17.98 1.51 -17.13
CA ASP A 45 -18.15 2.97 -17.25
C ASP A 45 -19.03 3.25 -18.47
N GLY A 46 -20.33 2.98 -18.31
CA GLY A 46 -21.31 3.13 -19.39
C GLY A 46 -21.83 4.56 -19.47
N TRP A 47 -22.14 5.03 -20.68
CA TRP A 47 -22.69 6.36 -20.96
C TRP A 47 -23.87 6.74 -20.04
N LEU A 48 -24.71 5.76 -19.68
CA LEU A 48 -25.92 5.94 -18.86
C LEU A 48 -25.89 5.17 -17.53
N SER A 49 -24.76 4.55 -17.16
CA SER A 49 -24.62 3.76 -15.94
C SER A 49 -23.47 4.28 -15.10
N ALA A 50 -23.68 4.45 -13.80
CA ALA A 50 -22.61 4.91 -12.91
C ALA A 50 -21.39 3.97 -12.94
N LYS A 51 -20.18 4.55 -12.90
CA LYS A 51 -18.92 3.81 -12.88
C LYS A 51 -18.91 2.83 -11.72
N THR A 52 -18.63 1.55 -12.00
CA THR A 52 -18.46 0.49 -10.99
C THR A 52 -17.21 -0.32 -11.29
N VAL A 53 -16.59 -0.84 -10.24
CA VAL A 53 -15.37 -1.65 -10.31
C VAL A 53 -15.64 -3.02 -9.72
N SER A 54 -15.34 -4.06 -10.49
CA SER A 54 -15.23 -5.44 -10.03
C SER A 54 -13.75 -5.78 -9.83
N LEU A 55 -13.42 -6.37 -8.68
CA LEU A 55 -12.08 -6.79 -8.30
C LEU A 55 -12.15 -8.19 -7.69
N GLY A 56 -11.85 -9.23 -8.46
CA GLY A 56 -11.99 -10.61 -8.01
C GLY A 56 -13.41 -10.90 -7.51
N GLY A 57 -13.55 -11.33 -6.25
CA GLY A 57 -14.83 -11.56 -5.58
C GLY A 57 -15.54 -10.31 -5.04
N TYR A 58 -14.98 -9.12 -5.26
CA TYR A 58 -15.52 -7.85 -4.77
C TYR A 58 -16.12 -7.00 -5.90
N ASN A 59 -17.11 -6.18 -5.55
CA ASN A 59 -17.75 -5.21 -6.42
C ASN A 59 -18.03 -3.91 -5.67
N THR A 60 -17.94 -2.77 -6.35
CA THR A 60 -18.27 -1.49 -5.74
C THR A 60 -19.72 -1.12 -6.02
N SER A 61 -20.34 -0.35 -5.11
CA SER A 61 -21.50 0.47 -5.48
C SER A 61 -21.11 1.52 -6.51
N SER A 62 -22.12 2.18 -7.07
CA SER A 62 -21.95 3.45 -7.76
C SER A 62 -21.23 4.47 -6.87
N ARG A 63 -20.45 5.33 -7.51
CA ARG A 63 -19.81 6.48 -6.87
C ARG A 63 -20.85 7.52 -6.46
N SER A 64 -20.78 8.00 -5.22
CA SER A 64 -21.49 9.18 -4.74
C SER A 64 -20.50 10.32 -4.55
N ASN A 65 -20.78 11.49 -5.13
CA ASN A 65 -19.89 12.65 -5.03
C ASN A 65 -19.97 13.29 -3.63
N GLY A 66 -18.87 13.90 -3.21
CA GLY A 66 -18.74 14.59 -1.93
C GLY A 66 -18.08 13.75 -0.83
N VAL A 67 -18.16 14.28 0.39
CA VAL A 67 -17.67 13.60 1.60
C VAL A 67 -18.85 12.99 2.33
N ALA A 68 -18.79 11.68 2.55
CA ALA A 68 -19.80 10.92 3.26
C ALA A 68 -20.06 11.51 4.65
N ASP A 69 -21.34 11.62 5.01
CA ASP A 69 -21.73 12.04 6.34
C ASP A 69 -21.29 11.02 7.38
N HIS A 70 -20.93 11.50 8.57
CA HIS A 70 -20.38 10.69 9.68
C HIS A 70 -19.09 9.92 9.35
N SER A 71 -18.36 10.28 8.29
CA SER A 71 -17.03 9.73 8.02
C SER A 71 -15.92 10.55 8.71
N PRO A 72 -14.78 9.94 9.10
CA PRO A 72 -13.62 10.68 9.61
C PRO A 72 -13.14 11.78 8.65
N ALA A 73 -13.31 11.55 7.35
CA ALA A 73 -12.97 12.50 6.29
C ALA A 73 -13.71 13.85 6.38
N LYS A 74 -14.89 13.90 7.04
CA LYS A 74 -15.66 15.14 7.22
C LYS A 74 -14.90 16.20 8.04
N GLN A 75 -13.93 15.78 8.84
CA GLN A 75 -13.08 16.68 9.64
C GLN A 75 -11.99 17.37 8.80
N ILE A 76 -11.72 16.86 7.59
CA ILE A 76 -10.70 17.41 6.69
C ILE A 76 -11.25 18.65 6.00
N LYS A 77 -10.53 19.77 6.10
CA LYS A 77 -10.86 21.03 5.43
C LYS A 77 -10.20 21.09 4.04
N GLN A 78 -10.75 21.95 3.18
CA GLN A 78 -10.20 22.21 1.83
C GLN A 78 -10.06 20.93 0.98
N VAL A 79 -11.14 20.15 0.95
CA VAL A 79 -11.18 18.91 0.16
C VAL A 79 -11.55 19.19 -1.30
N SER A 80 -10.99 18.41 -2.20
CA SER A 80 -11.37 18.37 -3.62
C SER A 80 -11.46 16.93 -4.10
N ASP A 81 -12.07 16.71 -5.27
CA ASP A 81 -12.19 15.38 -5.91
C ASP A 81 -12.79 14.31 -4.99
N ALA A 82 -13.66 14.73 -4.06
CA ALA A 82 -14.20 13.88 -3.03
C ALA A 82 -15.34 13.02 -3.57
N PHE A 83 -15.29 11.73 -3.27
CA PHE A 83 -16.38 10.80 -3.50
C PHE A 83 -16.27 9.59 -2.57
N TYR A 84 -17.38 8.87 -2.42
CA TYR A 84 -17.43 7.65 -1.65
C TYR A 84 -18.21 6.57 -2.38
N PHE A 85 -17.96 5.34 -1.99
CA PHE A 85 -18.66 4.14 -2.45
C PHE A 85 -18.57 3.07 -1.38
N THR A 86 -19.28 1.96 -1.59
CA THR A 86 -19.22 0.80 -0.73
C THR A 86 -18.62 -0.36 -1.50
N LEU A 87 -17.55 -0.96 -0.98
CA LEU A 87 -17.05 -2.25 -1.45
C LEU A 87 -17.95 -3.35 -0.89
N LYS A 88 -18.44 -4.22 -1.77
CA LYS A 88 -19.29 -5.35 -1.45
C LYS A 88 -18.59 -6.65 -1.87
N GLY A 89 -18.70 -7.67 -1.04
CA GLY A 89 -18.25 -9.03 -1.35
C GLY A 89 -19.19 -10.03 -0.69
N LYS A 90 -18.79 -11.31 -0.67
CA LYS A 90 -19.51 -12.32 0.12
C LYS A 90 -19.41 -11.96 1.61
N ASP A 91 -20.52 -11.58 2.21
CA ASP A 91 -20.63 -11.16 3.62
C ASP A 91 -19.73 -9.96 3.99
N VAL A 92 -19.34 -9.15 3.00
CA VAL A 92 -18.47 -7.98 3.18
C VAL A 92 -19.19 -6.73 2.69
N GLN A 93 -19.24 -5.71 3.53
CA GLN A 93 -19.69 -4.37 3.17
C GLN A 93 -18.81 -3.32 3.84
N ILE A 94 -17.95 -2.66 3.07
CA ILE A 94 -16.95 -1.73 3.59
C ILE A 94 -17.16 -0.35 2.96
N PRO A 95 -17.42 0.69 3.76
CA PRO A 95 -17.50 2.04 3.23
C PRO A 95 -16.08 2.54 2.88
N VAL A 96 -15.94 3.13 1.71
CA VAL A 96 -14.68 3.69 1.22
C VAL A 96 -14.90 5.13 0.79
N GLN A 97 -14.08 6.04 1.32
CA GLN A 97 -14.07 7.46 0.96
C GLN A 97 -12.73 7.80 0.31
N LEU A 98 -12.77 8.51 -0.81
CA LEU A 98 -11.60 9.11 -1.44
C LEU A 98 -11.80 10.63 -1.49
N LEU A 99 -10.72 11.39 -1.28
CA LEU A 99 -10.63 12.82 -1.50
C LEU A 99 -9.18 13.25 -1.73
N SER A 100 -9.00 14.46 -2.26
CA SER A 100 -7.72 15.18 -2.26
C SER A 100 -7.71 16.22 -1.15
N THR A 101 -6.56 16.37 -0.49
CA THR A 101 -6.29 17.41 0.53
C THR A 101 -4.81 17.78 0.50
N ASN A 102 -4.38 18.75 1.30
CA ASN A 102 -2.99 19.18 1.36
C ASN A 102 -2.25 18.51 2.53
N ALA A 103 -0.92 18.40 2.43
CA ALA A 103 -0.09 17.74 3.45
C ALA A 103 -0.22 18.35 4.85
N ILE A 104 -0.48 19.66 4.95
CA ILE A 104 -0.69 20.37 6.22
C ILE A 104 -1.85 19.80 7.07
N THR A 105 -2.82 19.13 6.42
CA THR A 105 -3.92 18.41 7.10
C THR A 105 -3.40 17.36 8.08
N PHE A 106 -2.20 16.82 7.86
CA PHE A 106 -1.58 15.79 8.69
C PHE A 106 -0.50 16.34 9.63
N SER A 107 -0.40 17.66 9.80
CA SER A 107 0.64 18.28 10.66
C SER A 107 0.61 17.81 12.13
N ASN A 108 -0.56 17.40 12.62
CA ASN A 108 -0.75 16.84 13.97
C ASN A 108 -0.58 15.30 14.03
N ARG A 109 -0.22 14.66 12.92
CA ARG A 109 -0.07 13.20 12.80
C ARG A 109 1.21 12.87 12.06
N THR A 110 2.17 12.28 12.77
CA THR A 110 3.45 11.89 12.16
C THR A 110 3.24 11.08 10.89
N LEU A 111 3.73 11.61 9.77
CA LEU A 111 3.82 10.87 8.50
C LEU A 111 5.18 10.17 8.43
N PRO A 112 5.32 9.08 7.66
CA PRO A 112 6.61 8.48 7.41
C PRO A 112 7.61 9.50 6.86
N GLN A 113 8.90 9.31 7.15
CA GLN A 113 9.96 10.27 6.81
C GLN A 113 9.96 10.68 5.32
N TYR A 114 9.63 9.75 4.42
CA TYR A 114 9.56 9.99 2.97
C TYR A 114 8.35 10.86 2.52
N MET A 115 7.43 11.17 3.44
CA MET A 115 6.30 12.08 3.25
C MET A 115 6.34 13.30 4.18
N ASN A 116 7.03 13.21 5.32
CA ASN A 116 7.05 14.27 6.33
C ASN A 116 7.80 15.54 5.89
N GLY A 117 8.61 15.45 4.83
CA GLY A 117 9.32 16.60 4.22
C GLY A 117 8.54 17.30 3.09
N LEU A 118 7.28 16.94 2.84
CA LEU A 118 6.47 17.58 1.81
C LEU A 118 6.09 19.02 2.23
N PRO A 119 6.08 19.99 1.30
CA PRO A 119 5.50 21.31 1.55
C PRO A 119 4.07 21.21 2.07
N GLY A 120 3.64 22.13 2.94
CA GLY A 120 2.32 22.08 3.56
C GLY A 120 1.16 22.11 2.56
N ASP A 121 1.35 22.76 1.41
CA ASP A 121 0.40 22.84 0.29
C ASP A 121 0.52 21.68 -0.71
N ALA A 122 1.45 20.73 -0.49
CA ALA A 122 1.62 19.60 -1.39
C ALA A 122 0.34 18.73 -1.41
N PRO A 123 -0.25 18.47 -2.59
CA PRO A 123 -1.50 17.75 -2.67
C PRO A 123 -1.28 16.24 -2.43
N LEU A 124 -2.19 15.67 -1.65
CA LEU A 124 -2.24 14.26 -1.28
C LEU A 124 -3.62 13.69 -1.62
N TRP A 125 -3.62 12.44 -2.08
CA TRP A 125 -4.82 11.60 -2.01
C TRP A 125 -4.96 11.05 -0.61
N TYR A 126 -6.17 11.16 -0.06
CA TYR A 126 -6.59 10.52 1.17
C TYR A 126 -7.73 9.55 0.84
N ILE A 127 -7.52 8.29 1.18
CA ILE A 127 -8.49 7.22 1.04
C ILE A 127 -8.73 6.63 2.42
N HIS A 128 -9.95 6.71 2.92
CA HIS A 128 -10.37 6.05 4.14
C HIS A 128 -11.12 4.76 3.78
N VAL A 129 -10.61 3.63 4.25
CA VAL A 129 -11.26 2.32 4.19
C VAL A 129 -11.84 2.03 5.57
N GLY A 130 -13.17 1.93 5.63
CA GLY A 130 -13.89 1.67 6.87
C GLY A 130 -13.60 0.29 7.45
N ALA A 131 -14.16 0.07 8.64
CA ALA A 131 -14.00 -1.20 9.33
C ALA A 131 -14.70 -2.34 8.59
N THR A 132 -14.13 -3.53 8.73
CA THR A 132 -14.72 -4.78 8.22
C THR A 132 -15.57 -5.43 9.30
N ALA A 133 -16.39 -6.42 8.92
CA ALA A 133 -17.10 -7.23 9.91
C ALA A 133 -16.14 -8.08 10.77
N LEU A 134 -14.94 -8.39 10.26
CA LEU A 134 -13.90 -9.15 10.96
C LEU A 134 -13.16 -8.30 11.99
N SER A 135 -12.99 -7.00 11.70
CA SER A 135 -12.29 -6.03 12.53
C SER A 135 -13.09 -4.72 12.67
N PRO A 136 -14.20 -4.71 13.41
CA PRO A 136 -15.17 -3.61 13.43
C PRO A 136 -14.65 -2.29 14.03
N LEU A 137 -13.52 -2.35 14.75
CA LEU A 137 -12.86 -1.17 15.35
C LEU A 137 -11.62 -0.72 14.56
N LYS A 138 -11.23 -1.44 13.51
CA LYS A 138 -10.02 -1.17 12.74
C LYS A 138 -10.39 -0.50 11.42
N THR A 139 -10.10 0.79 11.31
CA THR A 139 -10.16 1.50 10.02
C THR A 139 -8.76 1.71 9.47
N TRP A 140 -8.70 1.98 8.18
CA TRP A 140 -7.45 2.21 7.48
C TRP A 140 -7.49 3.50 6.68
N GLU A 141 -6.34 4.17 6.63
CA GLU A 141 -6.13 5.40 5.89
C GLU A 141 -4.95 5.23 4.95
N LEU A 142 -5.22 5.33 3.66
CA LEU A 142 -4.22 5.39 2.61
C LEU A 142 -3.97 6.86 2.26
N ILE A 143 -2.75 7.31 2.51
CA ILE A 143 -2.27 8.66 2.22
C ILE A 143 -1.20 8.52 1.14
N LEU A 144 -1.41 9.17 -0.02
CA LEU A 144 -0.53 9.07 -1.18
C LEU A 144 -0.22 10.44 -1.74
N LYS A 145 0.99 10.63 -2.25
CA LYS A 145 1.31 11.80 -3.09
C LYS A 145 0.36 11.84 -4.29
N ARG A 146 -0.23 13.01 -4.56
CA ARG A 146 -1.09 13.21 -5.73
C ARG A 146 -0.27 13.34 -7.01
N ASN A 147 0.80 14.13 -6.94
CA ASN A 147 1.69 14.39 -8.07
C ASN A 147 2.87 13.43 -7.99
N LEU A 148 3.04 12.63 -9.03
CA LEU A 148 4.14 11.69 -9.19
C LEU A 148 5.04 12.18 -10.30
N SER A 149 6.35 12.10 -10.11
CA SER A 149 7.33 12.33 -11.17
C SER A 149 7.70 11.02 -11.89
N PHE A 150 8.13 11.12 -13.14
CA PHE A 150 8.68 9.97 -13.88
C PHE A 150 9.90 9.35 -13.19
N LEU A 151 10.71 10.17 -12.51
CA LEU A 151 11.86 9.69 -11.76
C LEU A 151 11.44 8.80 -10.59
N GLU A 152 10.39 9.18 -9.87
CA GLU A 152 9.81 8.36 -8.79
C GLU A 152 9.34 6.98 -9.29
N LEU A 153 8.71 6.94 -10.47
CA LEU A 153 8.25 5.70 -11.10
C LEU A 153 9.40 4.78 -11.52
N ASN A 154 10.45 5.35 -12.11
CA ASN A 154 11.58 4.54 -12.58
C ASN A 154 12.40 3.95 -11.42
N GLU A 155 12.44 4.65 -10.27
CA GLU A 155 13.25 4.28 -9.11
C GLU A 155 12.47 3.49 -8.03
N ASN A 156 11.21 3.11 -8.31
CA ASN A 156 10.33 2.44 -7.35
C ASN A 156 10.22 3.17 -5.99
N LYS A 157 10.03 4.49 -6.02
CA LYS A 157 10.06 5.29 -4.78
C LYS A 157 8.83 5.03 -3.91
N PRO A 158 8.97 5.16 -2.58
CA PRO A 158 7.83 5.24 -1.68
C PRO A 158 7.06 6.55 -1.93
N VAL A 159 5.76 6.43 -2.14
CA VAL A 159 4.86 7.54 -2.46
C VAL A 159 3.70 7.67 -1.49
N GLY A 160 3.56 6.72 -0.57
CA GLY A 160 2.50 6.79 0.41
C GLY A 160 2.54 5.72 1.46
N VAL A 161 1.47 5.66 2.21
CA VAL A 161 1.30 4.76 3.35
C VAL A 161 -0.17 4.39 3.51
N LEU A 162 -0.45 3.11 3.69
CA LEU A 162 -1.72 2.58 4.16
C LEU A 162 -1.54 2.23 5.64
N ARG A 163 -2.23 2.92 6.53
CA ARG A 163 -2.04 2.76 7.98
C ARG A 163 -3.34 2.60 8.75
N SER A 164 -3.28 1.88 9.85
CA SER A 164 -4.27 1.86 10.92
C SER A 164 -3.61 2.35 12.22
N ALA A 165 -4.31 2.27 13.35
CA ALA A 165 -3.73 2.65 14.64
C ALA A 165 -2.52 1.80 15.06
N ALA A 166 -2.45 0.54 14.62
CA ALA A 166 -1.43 -0.43 15.05
C ALA A 166 -0.50 -0.91 13.91
N GLU A 167 -0.86 -0.67 12.66
CA GLU A 167 -0.17 -1.25 11.51
C GLU A 167 0.10 -0.21 10.42
N GLU A 168 1.22 -0.42 9.71
CA GLU A 168 1.64 0.41 8.60
C GLU A 168 2.08 -0.46 7.43
N ILE A 169 1.58 -0.14 6.23
CA ILE A 169 1.92 -0.74 4.95
C ILE A 169 2.45 0.39 4.06
N ARG A 170 3.72 0.27 3.67
CA ARG A 170 4.35 1.24 2.78
C ARG A 170 3.76 1.09 1.38
N VAL A 171 3.52 2.18 0.67
CA VAL A 171 3.12 2.15 -0.73
C VAL A 171 4.23 2.74 -1.58
N THR A 172 4.73 1.95 -2.53
CA THR A 172 5.68 2.36 -3.56
C THR A 172 4.99 2.48 -4.90
N VAL A 173 5.62 3.16 -5.86
CA VAL A 173 5.11 3.25 -7.22
C VAL A 173 6.20 2.95 -8.23
N HIS A 174 5.86 2.18 -9.27
CA HIS A 174 6.76 1.91 -10.37
C HIS A 174 6.04 1.76 -11.71
N ASN A 175 6.77 1.80 -12.82
CA ASN A 175 6.24 1.59 -14.18
C ASN A 175 6.89 0.39 -14.92
N ARG A 176 7.45 -0.58 -14.19
CA ARG A 176 8.20 -1.73 -14.73
C ARG A 176 7.47 -2.59 -15.78
N PHE A 177 6.14 -2.49 -15.85
CA PHE A 177 5.31 -3.23 -16.81
C PHE A 177 5.08 -2.47 -18.13
N GLY A 178 5.53 -1.22 -18.19
CA GLY A 178 5.38 -0.34 -19.34
C GLY A 178 6.70 0.28 -19.77
N ILE A 179 6.58 1.42 -20.45
CA ILE A 179 7.71 2.15 -21.00
C ILE A 179 8.33 3.01 -19.89
N ARG A 180 9.66 3.04 -19.82
CA ARG A 180 10.40 3.92 -18.91
C ARG A 180 10.05 5.39 -19.20
N ASN A 181 9.93 6.22 -18.16
CA ASN A 181 9.44 7.60 -18.27
C ASN A 181 8.00 7.74 -18.81
N SER A 182 7.15 6.75 -18.56
CA SER A 182 5.71 6.82 -18.89
C SER A 182 4.83 6.56 -17.67
N TYR A 183 3.61 7.12 -17.70
CA TYR A 183 2.54 6.88 -16.74
C TYR A 183 1.60 5.72 -17.14
N GLU A 184 1.70 5.22 -18.38
CA GLU A 184 0.77 4.27 -19.02
C GLU A 184 0.49 3.00 -18.18
N LYS A 185 1.46 2.58 -17.36
CA LYS A 185 1.34 1.42 -16.47
C LYS A 185 1.86 1.73 -15.07
N THR A 186 1.42 2.87 -14.54
CA THR A 186 1.69 3.25 -13.16
C THR A 186 1.14 2.17 -12.23
N CYS A 187 2.03 1.52 -11.49
CA CYS A 187 1.73 0.43 -10.59
C CYS A 187 2.02 0.86 -9.15
N TYR A 188 1.01 0.86 -8.29
CA TYR A 188 1.18 1.02 -6.84
C TYR A 188 1.40 -0.34 -6.21
N GLU A 189 2.46 -0.50 -5.43
CA GLU A 189 2.80 -1.75 -4.72
C GLU A 189 2.76 -1.52 -3.20
N PHE A 190 1.93 -2.31 -2.52
CA PHE A 190 1.72 -2.30 -1.08
C PHE A 190 2.70 -3.27 -0.43
N GLN A 191 3.59 -2.74 0.41
CA GLN A 191 4.68 -3.48 1.05
C GLN A 191 4.47 -3.54 2.56
N LEU A 192 4.14 -4.73 3.06
CA LEU A 192 4.09 -5.01 4.50
C LEU A 192 5.48 -5.46 4.95
N LYS A 193 6.15 -4.65 5.79
CA LYS A 193 7.52 -4.93 6.27
C LYS A 193 8.51 -5.24 5.13
N GLY A 194 8.36 -4.53 4.00
CA GLY A 194 9.21 -4.69 2.80
C GLY A 194 8.83 -5.86 1.88
N ILE A 195 7.78 -6.62 2.22
CA ILE A 195 7.27 -7.72 1.38
C ILE A 195 6.03 -7.23 0.62
N PRO A 196 6.00 -7.31 -0.71
CA PRO A 196 4.82 -6.98 -1.49
C PRO A 196 3.64 -7.90 -1.13
N VAL A 197 2.54 -7.30 -0.66
CA VAL A 197 1.30 -8.01 -0.28
C VAL A 197 0.14 -7.71 -1.22
N ALA A 198 0.21 -6.61 -1.96
CA ALA A 198 -0.72 -6.31 -3.03
C ALA A 198 -0.12 -5.32 -4.01
N ALA A 199 -0.67 -5.26 -5.23
CA ALA A 199 -0.28 -4.29 -6.23
C ALA A 199 -1.47 -3.97 -7.14
N VAL A 200 -1.48 -2.77 -7.72
CA VAL A 200 -2.46 -2.36 -8.72
C VAL A 200 -1.81 -1.53 -9.80
N ILE A 201 -1.98 -1.93 -11.06
CA ILE A 201 -1.77 -1.10 -12.25
C ILE A 201 -3.06 -0.34 -12.50
N VAL A 202 -2.97 0.98 -12.52
CA VAL A 202 -4.08 1.88 -12.90
C VAL A 202 -3.97 2.27 -14.38
N GLY A 203 -5.04 2.82 -14.95
CA GLY A 203 -5.09 3.26 -16.35
C GLY A 203 -6.06 2.44 -17.20
N GLU A 204 -5.81 2.37 -18.50
CA GLU A 204 -6.72 1.76 -19.49
C GLU A 204 -6.84 0.24 -19.35
N THR A 205 -5.75 -0.44 -18.99
CA THR A 205 -5.69 -1.90 -18.84
C THR A 205 -5.33 -2.26 -17.40
N PRO A 206 -6.25 -2.02 -16.44
CA PRO A 206 -5.95 -2.20 -15.03
C PRO A 206 -5.69 -3.67 -14.70
N LYS A 207 -4.74 -3.89 -13.80
CA LYS A 207 -4.45 -5.21 -13.22
C LYS A 207 -4.26 -5.07 -11.73
N ALA A 208 -4.63 -6.09 -10.97
CA ALA A 208 -4.46 -6.07 -9.54
C ALA A 208 -4.01 -7.44 -9.03
N TRP A 209 -3.23 -7.41 -7.95
CA TRP A 209 -2.78 -8.59 -7.23
C TRP A 209 -3.01 -8.38 -5.75
N ILE A 210 -3.48 -9.40 -5.05
CA ILE A 210 -3.47 -9.49 -3.60
C ILE A 210 -2.89 -10.84 -3.24
N ASN A 211 -1.94 -10.87 -2.31
CA ASN A 211 -1.34 -12.11 -1.84
C ASN A 211 -2.43 -13.02 -1.26
N ALA A 212 -2.67 -14.18 -1.89
CA ALA A 212 -3.71 -15.12 -1.51
C ALA A 212 -3.54 -15.68 -0.08
N ARG A 213 -2.32 -15.57 0.49
CA ARG A 213 -1.99 -16.00 1.86
C ARG A 213 -2.13 -14.89 2.90
N ALA A 214 -2.44 -13.65 2.50
CA ALA A 214 -2.82 -12.62 3.45
C ALA A 214 -4.11 -13.03 4.16
N ASP A 215 -4.28 -12.64 5.43
CA ASP A 215 -5.52 -12.89 6.16
C ASP A 215 -6.71 -12.16 5.52
N ALA A 216 -7.92 -12.66 5.77
CA ALA A 216 -9.13 -12.16 5.12
C ALA A 216 -9.42 -10.68 5.41
N ASP A 217 -9.09 -10.19 6.60
CA ASP A 217 -9.29 -8.78 6.97
C ASP A 217 -8.35 -7.87 6.17
N LEU A 218 -7.08 -8.25 6.06
CA LEU A 218 -6.10 -7.54 5.24
C LEU A 218 -6.47 -7.59 3.75
N GLN A 219 -6.92 -8.73 3.23
CA GLN A 219 -7.37 -8.84 1.83
C GLN A 219 -8.54 -7.90 1.54
N GLN A 220 -9.53 -7.83 2.44
CA GLN A 220 -10.68 -6.94 2.30
C GLN A 220 -10.26 -5.46 2.33
N THR A 221 -9.35 -5.11 3.23
CA THR A 221 -8.77 -3.76 3.33
C THR A 221 -8.04 -3.37 2.05
N LEU A 222 -7.15 -4.24 1.57
CA LEU A 222 -6.38 -4.03 0.34
C LEU A 222 -7.30 -3.92 -0.88
N ALA A 223 -8.36 -4.73 -0.95
CA ALA A 223 -9.37 -4.64 -1.99
C ALA A 223 -10.08 -3.27 -1.99
N GLY A 224 -10.41 -2.73 -0.82
CA GLY A 224 -11.01 -1.40 -0.68
C GLY A 224 -10.07 -0.28 -1.15
N ALA A 225 -8.81 -0.34 -0.73
CA ALA A 225 -7.78 0.60 -1.15
C ALA A 225 -7.50 0.55 -2.67
N ILE A 226 -7.40 -0.65 -3.23
CA ILE A 226 -7.21 -0.86 -4.68
C ILE A 226 -8.42 -0.37 -5.47
N ALA A 227 -9.64 -0.67 -5.04
CA ALA A 227 -10.84 -0.20 -5.71
C ALA A 227 -10.90 1.33 -5.77
N ALA A 228 -10.49 2.01 -4.69
CA ALA A 228 -10.40 3.47 -4.68
C ALA A 228 -9.35 4.00 -5.68
N LEU A 229 -8.20 3.33 -5.81
CA LEU A 229 -7.17 3.67 -6.81
C LEU A 229 -7.62 3.43 -8.25
N LEU A 230 -8.48 2.44 -8.50
CA LEU A 230 -9.08 2.18 -9.82
C LEU A 230 -10.17 3.19 -10.20
N PHE A 231 -10.77 3.85 -9.20
CA PHE A 231 -11.72 4.93 -9.43
C PHE A 231 -11.06 6.27 -9.76
N LYS A 232 -9.91 6.54 -9.13
CA LYS A 232 -9.08 7.74 -9.31
C LYS A 232 -8.71 7.96 -10.78
#